data_AF-H1YDQ1-F1
#
_entry.id   AF-H1YDQ1-F1
#
_cell.length_a   1.000
_cell.length_b   1.000
_cell.length_c   1.000
_cell.angle_alpha   90.00
_cell.angle_beta   90.00
_cell.angle_gamma   90.00
#
_symmetry.space_group_name_H-M   'P 1'
#
loop_
_entity.id
_entity.type
_entity.pdbx_description
1 polymer ?
#
loop_
_entity_poly.entity_id
_entity_poly.type
_entity_poly.pdbx_seq_one_letter_code
_entity_poly.pdbx_strand_id
1 'polypeptide(L)'
;MNQTFSLKRFTSLFKKHTIENYRGYLMQLFVLLGILIVTVAILSNNTYKLLSIQVQTNVFVFFFIAAGTIFTSNIFINLGDKRRSITTLTLPASAAEKFLVGWLYSYVIFQVLFIVVYYTVVILFLKLHNAPTSPKYLMNVFEPDQILLLMYMFYIFFHSIMIYGALFFKKMHFIKTVFCFFIIAMVIWFLNAQVLHLIFHHAVGGPPPFTGVNYWDNNSTNNVTIDLTDDHSPQLIYALFYIMSVMIWFAAYFRLKEKQV
;
A
#
# COMPACT_ATOMS: atom_id res chain seq x y z
N MET A 1 7.61 0.14 -35.30
CA MET A 1 7.25 -0.39 -33.95
C MET A 1 5.77 -0.13 -33.71
N ASN A 2 4.94 -1.17 -33.61
CA ASN A 2 3.52 -0.98 -33.29
C ASN A 2 3.37 -0.54 -31.83
N GLN A 3 2.96 0.71 -31.62
CA GLN A 3 2.66 1.27 -30.30
C GLN A 3 1.31 0.81 -29.74
N THR A 4 0.51 0.10 -30.54
CA THR A 4 -0.77 -0.46 -30.13
C THR A 4 -0.59 -1.59 -29.13
N PHE A 5 -1.46 -1.67 -28.13
CA PHE A 5 -1.49 -2.78 -27.19
C PHE A 5 -1.86 -4.09 -27.90
N SER A 6 -1.18 -5.19 -27.56
CA SER A 6 -1.55 -6.50 -28.06
C SER A 6 -1.51 -7.55 -26.94
N LEU A 7 -2.59 -8.29 -26.78
CA LEU A 7 -2.73 -9.28 -25.72
C LEU A 7 -1.75 -10.45 -25.87
N LYS A 8 -1.42 -10.84 -27.12
CA LYS A 8 -0.43 -11.90 -27.39
C LYS A 8 0.97 -11.50 -26.90
N ARG A 9 1.47 -10.30 -27.24
CA ARG A 9 2.80 -9.84 -26.76
C ARG A 9 2.78 -9.62 -25.26
N PHE A 10 1.71 -9.06 -24.71
CA PHE A 10 1.54 -8.88 -23.27
C PHE A 10 1.67 -10.21 -22.52
N THR A 11 0.99 -11.26 -22.98
CA THR A 11 1.04 -12.58 -22.33
C THR A 11 2.44 -13.22 -22.42
N SER A 12 3.10 -13.09 -23.56
CA SER A 12 4.50 -13.57 -23.72
C SER A 12 5.46 -12.79 -22.82
N LEU A 13 5.29 -11.47 -22.71
CA LEU A 13 6.07 -10.62 -21.80
C LEU A 13 5.82 -11.00 -20.34
N PHE A 14 4.57 -11.22 -19.96
CA PHE A 14 4.20 -11.65 -18.62
C PHE A 14 4.90 -12.97 -18.26
N LYS A 15 4.78 -14.00 -19.11
CA LYS A 15 5.46 -15.30 -18.93
C LYS A 15 6.97 -15.15 -18.79
N LYS A 16 7.58 -14.36 -19.67
CA LYS A 16 9.02 -14.09 -19.62
C LYS A 16 9.42 -13.43 -18.29
N HIS A 17 8.71 -12.39 -17.88
CA HIS A 17 8.95 -11.68 -16.63
C HIS A 17 8.82 -12.61 -15.41
N THR A 18 7.84 -13.52 -15.43
CA THR A 18 7.69 -14.57 -14.41
C THR A 18 8.94 -15.45 -14.34
N ILE A 19 9.37 -16.01 -15.48
CA ILE A 19 10.48 -16.98 -15.55
C ILE A 19 11.81 -16.34 -15.14
N GLU A 20 12.01 -15.05 -15.43
CA GLU A 20 13.24 -14.35 -15.07
C GLU A 20 13.28 -13.99 -13.57
N ASN A 21 12.13 -13.65 -12.96
CA ASN A 21 12.09 -13.10 -11.60
C ASN A 21 11.47 -14.02 -10.54
N TYR A 22 10.97 -15.22 -10.89
CA TYR A 22 10.25 -16.08 -9.94
C TYR A 22 11.08 -16.43 -8.70
N ARG A 23 12.40 -16.68 -8.84
CA ARG A 23 13.27 -16.99 -7.70
C ARG A 23 13.33 -15.85 -6.71
N GLY A 24 13.42 -14.61 -7.20
CA GLY A 24 13.41 -13.41 -6.36
C GLY A 24 12.07 -13.22 -5.66
N TYR A 25 10.95 -13.44 -6.37
CA TYR A 25 9.61 -13.34 -5.79
C TYR A 25 9.34 -14.42 -4.74
N LEU A 26 9.76 -15.66 -4.98
CA LEU A 26 9.67 -16.73 -3.98
C LEU A 26 10.50 -16.42 -2.75
N MET A 27 11.72 -15.91 -2.91
CA MET A 27 12.55 -15.51 -1.78
C MET A 27 11.88 -14.43 -0.93
N GLN A 28 11.31 -13.41 -1.56
CA GLN A 28 10.57 -12.35 -0.85
C GLN A 28 9.33 -12.90 -0.14
N LEU A 29 8.62 -13.86 -0.75
CA LEU A 29 7.48 -14.54 -0.16
C LEU A 29 7.89 -15.36 1.07
N PHE A 30 8.99 -16.12 1.00
CA PHE A 30 9.50 -16.88 2.16
C PHE A 30 9.96 -15.97 3.29
N VAL A 31 10.59 -14.84 2.99
CA VAL A 31 10.96 -13.83 3.99
C VAL A 31 9.70 -13.27 4.66
N LEU A 32 8.68 -12.91 3.88
CA LEU A 32 7.40 -12.44 4.42
C LEU A 32 6.75 -13.49 5.32
N LEU A 33 6.69 -14.75 4.88
CA LEU A 33 6.15 -15.87 5.64
C LEU A 33 6.90 -16.04 6.96
N GLY A 34 8.23 -16.02 6.93
CA GLY A 34 9.07 -16.15 8.13
C GLY A 34 8.84 -15.02 9.13
N ILE A 35 8.79 -13.77 8.66
CA ILE A 35 8.52 -12.61 9.52
C ILE A 35 7.13 -12.70 10.15
N LEU A 36 6.10 -13.06 9.38
CA LEU A 36 4.74 -13.21 9.89
C LEU A 36 4.66 -14.30 10.97
N ILE A 37 5.30 -15.46 10.76
CA ILE A 37 5.36 -16.53 11.78
C ILE A 37 5.99 -16.00 13.07
N VAL A 38 7.13 -15.32 12.98
CA VAL A 38 7.83 -14.77 14.14
C VAL A 38 6.98 -13.73 14.85
N THR A 39 6.35 -12.81 14.13
CA THR A 39 5.49 -11.78 14.74
C THR A 39 4.29 -12.41 15.44
N VAL A 40 3.58 -13.34 14.80
CA VAL A 40 2.43 -14.02 15.42
C VAL A 40 2.87 -14.83 16.65
N ALA A 41 4.03 -15.51 16.59
CA ALA A 41 4.58 -16.23 17.73
C ALA A 41 4.83 -15.30 18.93
N ILE A 42 5.48 -14.16 18.70
CA ILE A 42 5.77 -13.16 19.74
C ILE A 42 4.47 -12.62 20.33
N LEU A 43 3.52 -12.21 19.49
CA LEU A 43 2.24 -11.65 19.95
C LEU A 43 1.37 -12.68 20.70
N SER A 44 1.54 -13.97 20.40
CA SER A 44 0.90 -15.07 21.14
C SER A 44 1.56 -15.40 22.48
N ASN A 45 2.59 -14.64 22.89
CA ASN A 45 3.37 -14.83 24.11
C ASN A 45 3.90 -16.26 24.28
N ASN A 46 4.31 -16.92 23.19
CA ASN A 46 4.75 -18.32 23.18
C ASN A 46 3.73 -19.35 23.70
N THR A 47 2.49 -18.93 23.98
CA THR A 47 1.41 -19.83 24.40
C THR A 47 0.60 -20.36 23.24
N TYR A 48 0.95 -19.95 22.00
CA TYR A 48 0.21 -20.21 20.76
C TYR A 48 -1.26 -19.82 20.85
N LYS A 49 -1.64 -18.98 21.83
CA LYS A 49 -3.01 -18.51 22.00
C LYS A 49 -3.43 -17.71 20.77
N LEU A 50 -4.70 -17.85 20.44
CA LEU A 50 -5.30 -17.09 19.37
C LEU A 50 -5.24 -15.59 19.68
N LEU A 51 -4.75 -14.82 18.71
CA LEU A 51 -4.77 -13.36 18.77
C LEU A 51 -6.22 -12.87 18.70
N SER A 52 -6.55 -11.82 19.47
CA SER A 52 -7.85 -11.17 19.32
C SER A 52 -8.02 -10.66 17.88
N ILE A 53 -9.27 -10.59 17.39
CA ILE A 53 -9.57 -10.13 16.03
C ILE A 53 -8.94 -8.76 15.76
N GLN A 54 -8.98 -7.85 16.73
CA GLN A 54 -8.35 -6.53 16.61
C GLN A 54 -6.84 -6.62 16.35
N VAL A 55 -6.12 -7.50 17.07
CA VAL A 55 -4.68 -7.68 16.89
C VAL A 55 -4.39 -8.34 15.54
N GLN A 56 -5.21 -9.31 15.12
CA GLN A 56 -5.11 -9.91 13.79
C GLN A 56 -5.25 -8.84 12.69
N THR A 57 -6.28 -7.98 12.77
CA THR A 57 -6.52 -6.88 11.84
C THR A 57 -5.34 -5.91 11.81
N ASN A 58 -4.83 -5.47 12.96
CA ASN A 58 -3.70 -4.54 13.00
C ASN A 58 -2.43 -5.13 12.37
N VAL A 59 -2.11 -6.40 12.65
CA VAL A 59 -0.97 -7.10 12.06
C VAL A 59 -1.16 -7.25 10.55
N PHE A 60 -2.37 -7.64 10.11
CA PHE A 60 -2.70 -7.77 8.69
C PHE A 60 -2.48 -6.45 7.95
N VAL A 61 -3.10 -5.37 8.43
CA VAL A 61 -3.03 -4.02 7.82
C VAL A 61 -1.58 -3.53 7.75
N PHE A 62 -0.83 -3.64 8.84
CA PHE A 62 0.56 -3.19 8.90
C PHE A 62 1.44 -3.91 7.88
N PHE A 63 1.42 -5.25 7.89
CA PHE A 63 2.26 -6.03 6.97
C PHE A 63 1.80 -5.92 5.52
N PHE A 64 0.50 -5.79 5.26
CA PHE A 64 -0.02 -5.63 3.90
C PHE A 64 0.50 -4.34 3.27
N ILE A 65 0.42 -3.21 3.97
CA ILE A 65 0.91 -1.92 3.49
C ILE A 65 2.45 -1.93 3.41
N ALA A 66 3.15 -2.39 4.45
CA ALA A 66 4.61 -2.38 4.49
C ALA A 66 5.23 -3.31 3.42
N ALA A 67 4.81 -4.59 3.38
CA ALA A 67 5.33 -5.53 2.40
C ALA A 67 4.93 -5.13 0.98
N GLY A 68 3.71 -4.63 0.77
CA GLY A 68 3.22 -4.25 -0.54
C GLY A 68 3.95 -3.05 -1.13
N THR A 69 4.28 -2.04 -0.33
CA THR A 69 5.07 -0.88 -0.79
C THR A 69 6.51 -1.26 -1.14
N ILE A 70 7.15 -2.10 -0.32
CA ILE A 70 8.50 -2.63 -0.59
C ILE A 70 8.50 -3.46 -1.88
N PHE A 71 7.53 -4.38 -2.03
CA PHE A 71 7.39 -5.24 -3.19
C PHE A 71 7.20 -4.44 -4.48
N THR A 72 6.33 -3.42 -4.43
CA THR A 72 6.07 -2.50 -5.54
C THR A 72 7.34 -1.78 -5.97
N SER A 73 8.10 -1.22 -5.02
CA SER A 73 9.36 -0.53 -5.33
C SER A 73 10.38 -1.47 -6.00
N ASN A 74 10.47 -2.71 -5.53
CA ASN A 74 11.36 -3.72 -6.10
C ASN A 74 10.97 -4.19 -7.50
N ILE A 75 9.68 -4.22 -7.86
CA ILE A 75 9.27 -4.56 -9.23
C ILE A 75 9.67 -3.46 -10.21
N PHE A 76 9.41 -2.21 -9.83
CA PHE A 76 9.64 -1.06 -10.71
C PHE A 76 11.10 -0.59 -10.74
N ILE A 77 11.97 -1.10 -9.85
CA ILE A 77 13.41 -0.80 -9.88
C ILE A 77 14.07 -1.21 -11.21
N ASN A 78 13.65 -2.35 -11.77
CA ASN A 78 14.18 -2.86 -13.03
C ASN A 78 13.79 -1.98 -14.23
N LEU A 79 12.67 -1.27 -14.13
CA LEU A 79 12.21 -0.29 -15.12
C LEU A 79 12.88 1.09 -14.91
N GLY A 80 13.28 1.40 -13.67
CA GLY A 80 13.91 2.68 -13.30
C GLY A 80 15.42 2.76 -13.59
N ASP A 81 16.16 1.65 -13.46
CA ASP A 81 17.63 1.62 -13.53
C ASP A 81 18.16 1.53 -14.97
N LYS A 82 18.94 2.54 -15.40
CA LYS A 82 19.48 2.69 -16.76
C LYS A 82 20.26 1.46 -17.27
N ARG A 83 20.88 0.64 -16.40
CA ARG A 83 21.67 -0.54 -16.84
C ARG A 83 20.82 -1.79 -17.09
N ARG A 84 19.81 -2.06 -16.24
CA ARG A 84 18.85 -3.18 -16.41
C ARG A 84 17.67 -2.82 -17.33
N SER A 85 17.44 -1.53 -17.47
CA SER A 85 16.46 -0.95 -18.39
C SER A 85 16.86 -1.19 -19.84
N ILE A 86 18.16 -1.22 -20.21
CA ILE A 86 18.56 -1.47 -21.62
C ILE A 86 18.02 -2.81 -22.14
N THR A 87 18.16 -3.92 -21.42
CA THR A 87 17.65 -5.24 -21.85
C THR A 87 16.13 -5.34 -21.83
N THR A 88 15.46 -4.56 -20.97
CA THR A 88 14.00 -4.55 -20.85
C THR A 88 13.35 -3.57 -21.83
N LEU A 89 14.02 -2.47 -22.15
CA LEU A 89 13.57 -1.44 -23.09
C LEU A 89 13.78 -1.85 -24.54
N THR A 90 14.83 -2.63 -24.84
CA THR A 90 15.08 -3.17 -26.19
C THR A 90 14.09 -4.26 -26.59
N LEU A 91 13.32 -4.81 -25.64
CA LEU A 91 12.25 -5.74 -25.97
C LEU A 91 11.16 -5.03 -26.79
N PRO A 92 10.73 -5.61 -27.93
CA PRO A 92 9.70 -5.06 -28.81
C PRO A 92 8.31 -5.21 -28.19
N ALA A 93 8.08 -4.52 -27.08
CA ALA A 93 6.83 -4.44 -26.35
C ALA A 93 6.53 -2.97 -26.04
N SER A 94 5.24 -2.62 -26.06
CA SER A 94 4.78 -1.25 -25.80
C SER A 94 5.07 -0.83 -24.35
N ALA A 95 5.25 0.48 -24.13
CA ALA A 95 5.38 1.06 -22.79
C ALA A 95 4.22 0.64 -21.86
N ALA A 96 3.01 0.57 -22.42
CA ALA A 96 1.80 0.18 -21.70
C ALA A 96 1.83 -1.29 -21.27
N GLU A 97 2.30 -2.18 -22.14
CA GLU A 97 2.42 -3.61 -21.83
C GLU A 97 3.41 -3.83 -20.67
N LYS A 98 4.55 -3.13 -20.69
CA LYS A 98 5.59 -3.21 -19.63
C LYS A 98 5.07 -2.66 -18.30
N PHE A 99 4.38 -1.51 -18.32
CA PHE A 99 3.78 -0.93 -17.12
C PHE A 99 2.71 -1.85 -16.52
N LEU A 100 1.81 -2.39 -17.35
CA LEU A 100 0.73 -3.27 -16.91
C LEU A 100 1.23 -4.57 -16.30
N VAL A 101 2.31 -5.17 -16.83
CA VAL A 101 2.92 -6.36 -16.21
C VAL A 101 3.39 -6.02 -14.79
N GLY A 102 4.14 -4.93 -14.63
CA GLY A 102 4.62 -4.50 -13.31
C GLY A 102 3.45 -4.23 -12.35
N TRP A 103 2.46 -3.47 -12.81
CA TRP A 103 1.26 -3.12 -12.04
C TRP A 103 0.45 -4.36 -11.62
N LEU A 104 0.26 -5.35 -12.50
CA LEU A 104 -0.46 -6.58 -12.17
C LEU A 104 0.27 -7.41 -11.10
N TYR A 105 1.60 -7.48 -11.19
CA TYR A 105 2.40 -8.16 -10.17
C TYR A 105 2.33 -7.44 -8.82
N SER A 106 2.55 -6.12 -8.82
CA SER A 106 2.66 -5.36 -7.59
C SER A 106 1.32 -5.11 -6.91
N TYR A 107 0.23 -4.98 -7.68
CA TYR A 107 -1.10 -4.70 -7.15
C TYR A 107 -1.94 -5.97 -6.98
N VAL A 108 -2.22 -6.71 -8.06
CA VAL A 108 -3.21 -7.81 -8.01
C VAL A 108 -2.61 -9.09 -7.44
N ILE A 109 -1.49 -9.55 -8.00
CA ILE A 109 -0.87 -10.83 -7.61
C ILE A 109 -0.35 -10.75 -6.18
N PHE A 110 0.26 -9.63 -5.79
CA PHE A 110 0.69 -9.40 -4.41
C PHE A 110 -0.44 -9.54 -3.41
N GLN A 111 -1.60 -8.91 -3.65
CA GLN A 111 -2.74 -8.97 -2.74
C GLN A 111 -3.22 -10.41 -2.52
N VAL A 112 -3.41 -11.17 -3.60
CA VAL A 112 -3.85 -12.56 -3.53
C VAL A 112 -2.83 -13.41 -2.77
N LEU A 113 -1.55 -13.30 -3.10
CA LEU A 113 -0.50 -14.07 -2.44
C LEU A 113 -0.36 -13.71 -0.96
N PHE A 114 -0.45 -12.42 -0.62
CA PHE A 114 -0.37 -11.98 0.77
C PHE A 114 -1.51 -12.55 1.60
N ILE A 115 -2.74 -12.49 1.10
CA ILE A 115 -3.93 -13.05 1.77
C ILE A 115 -3.73 -14.55 2.01
N VAL A 116 -3.28 -15.31 1.00
CA VAL A 116 -3.01 -16.75 1.12
C VAL A 116 -1.94 -17.03 2.18
N VAL A 117 -0.82 -16.31 2.15
CA VAL A 117 0.28 -16.50 3.11
C VAL A 117 -0.17 -16.17 4.53
N TYR A 118 -0.87 -15.05 4.72
CA TYR A 118 -1.36 -14.63 6.04
C TYR A 118 -2.32 -15.68 6.63
N TYR A 119 -3.34 -16.09 5.88
CA TYR A 119 -4.28 -17.11 6.36
C TYR A 119 -3.60 -18.45 6.61
N THR A 120 -2.60 -18.83 5.82
CA THR A 120 -1.80 -20.03 6.06
C THR A 120 -1.12 -19.97 7.44
N VAL A 121 -0.53 -18.82 7.80
CA VAL A 121 0.09 -18.63 9.11
C VAL A 121 -0.95 -18.68 10.23
N VAL A 122 -2.06 -17.96 10.12
CA VAL A 122 -3.08 -17.94 11.19
C VAL A 122 -3.71 -19.34 11.40
N ILE A 123 -4.01 -20.06 10.33
CA ILE A 123 -4.54 -21.43 10.40
C ILE A 123 -3.52 -22.39 11.01
N LEU A 124 -2.23 -22.24 10.70
CA LEU A 124 -1.16 -23.03 11.31
C LEU A 124 -1.18 -22.87 12.84
N PHE A 125 -1.26 -21.63 13.35
CA PHE A 125 -1.30 -21.37 14.79
C PHE A 125 -2.59 -21.85 15.45
N LEU A 126 -3.74 -21.72 14.77
CA LEU A 126 -5.00 -22.28 15.26
C LEU A 126 -4.92 -23.80 15.48
N LYS A 127 -4.31 -24.51 14.53
CA LYS A 127 -4.08 -25.97 14.63
C LYS A 127 -3.13 -26.32 15.76
N LEU A 128 -2.04 -25.57 15.94
CA LEU A 128 -1.09 -25.78 17.04
C LEU A 128 -1.73 -25.57 18.42
N HIS A 129 -2.71 -24.68 18.52
CA HIS A 129 -3.44 -24.41 19.76
C HIS A 129 -4.62 -25.37 20.02
N ASN A 130 -4.88 -26.33 19.12
CA ASN A 130 -6.09 -27.18 19.15
C ASN A 130 -7.40 -26.37 19.26
N ALA A 131 -7.42 -25.12 18.77
CA ALA A 131 -8.61 -24.30 18.76
C ALA A 131 -9.48 -24.65 17.56
N PRO A 132 -10.83 -24.61 17.69
CA PRO A 132 -11.70 -24.79 16.55
C PRO A 132 -11.46 -23.68 15.52
N THR A 133 -11.28 -24.07 14.26
CA THR A 133 -11.15 -23.16 13.11
C THR A 133 -12.52 -22.60 12.71
N SER A 134 -13.20 -21.95 13.65
CA SER A 134 -14.50 -21.33 13.42
C SER A 134 -14.33 -19.90 12.92
N PRO A 135 -15.24 -19.38 12.07
CA PRO A 135 -15.18 -18.01 11.55
C PRO A 135 -15.25 -16.93 12.65
N LYS A 136 -15.71 -17.27 13.86
CA LYS A 136 -15.66 -16.37 15.03
C LYS A 136 -14.26 -16.02 15.53
N TYR A 137 -13.25 -16.75 15.08
CA TYR A 137 -11.87 -16.67 15.56
C TYR A 137 -10.89 -16.16 14.50
N LEU A 138 -11.37 -16.00 13.27
CA LEU A 138 -10.62 -15.58 12.11
C LEU A 138 -11.12 -14.22 11.66
N MET A 139 -10.20 -13.29 11.46
CA MET A 139 -10.51 -12.06 10.76
C MET A 139 -11.02 -12.37 9.34
N ASN A 140 -12.15 -11.77 8.95
CA ASN A 140 -12.69 -11.87 7.60
C ASN A 140 -12.24 -10.67 6.76
N VAL A 141 -11.30 -10.89 5.84
CA VAL A 141 -10.75 -9.84 4.97
C VAL A 141 -11.78 -9.37 3.91
N PHE A 142 -12.85 -10.14 3.68
CA PHE A 142 -13.89 -9.81 2.70
C PHE A 142 -15.12 -9.14 3.33
N GLU A 143 -15.18 -9.06 4.65
CA GLU A 143 -16.24 -8.32 5.32
C GLU A 143 -15.99 -6.82 5.16
N PRO A 144 -17.01 -6.02 4.81
CA PRO A 144 -16.87 -4.58 4.67
C PRO A 144 -16.74 -3.92 6.04
N ASP A 145 -15.57 -4.10 6.67
CA ASP A 145 -15.13 -3.39 7.85
C ASP A 145 -14.47 -2.07 7.46
N GLN A 146 -14.70 -1.00 8.24
CA GLN A 146 -14.18 0.33 7.96
C GLN A 146 -12.64 0.35 7.93
N ILE A 147 -12.00 -0.44 8.81
CA ILE A 147 -10.54 -0.53 8.89
C ILE A 147 -9.97 -1.17 7.61
N LEU A 148 -10.63 -2.21 7.10
CA LEU A 148 -10.24 -2.89 5.87
C LEU A 148 -10.40 -2.00 4.65
N LEU A 149 -11.52 -1.26 4.56
CA LEU A 149 -11.74 -0.29 3.49
C LEU A 149 -10.65 0.80 3.49
N LEU A 150 -10.33 1.32 4.67
CA LEU A 150 -9.27 2.30 4.87
C LEU A 150 -7.88 1.73 4.48
N MET A 151 -7.62 0.46 4.79
CA MET A 151 -6.40 -0.23 4.36
C MET A 151 -6.29 -0.30 2.84
N TYR A 152 -7.35 -0.71 2.13
CA TYR A 152 -7.33 -0.78 0.67
C TYR A 152 -7.14 0.62 0.03
N MET A 153 -7.74 1.66 0.61
CA MET A 153 -7.53 3.05 0.22
C MET A 153 -6.07 3.49 0.41
N PHE A 154 -5.48 3.27 1.59
CA PHE A 154 -4.09 3.64 1.81
C PHE A 154 -3.15 2.83 0.93
N TYR A 155 -3.44 1.55 0.72
CA TYR A 155 -2.61 0.71 -0.12
C TYR A 155 -2.58 1.17 -1.57
N ILE A 156 -3.73 1.49 -2.20
CA ILE A 156 -3.72 1.99 -3.59
C ILE A 156 -2.96 3.32 -3.71
N PHE A 157 -3.08 4.19 -2.71
CA PHE A 157 -2.40 5.46 -2.64
C PHE A 157 -0.88 5.29 -2.53
N PHE A 158 -0.41 4.54 -1.53
CA PHE A 158 1.02 4.29 -1.36
C PHE A 158 1.61 3.49 -2.52
N HIS A 159 0.86 2.54 -3.08
CA HIS A 159 1.25 1.81 -4.28
C HIS A 159 1.51 2.76 -5.44
N SER A 160 0.62 3.75 -5.68
CA SER A 160 0.81 4.75 -6.74
C SER A 160 2.09 5.59 -6.54
N ILE A 161 2.33 6.07 -5.32
CA ILE A 161 3.51 6.87 -4.95
C ILE A 161 4.79 6.05 -5.15
N MET A 162 4.79 4.78 -4.73
CA MET A 162 5.96 3.90 -4.86
C MET A 162 6.31 3.61 -6.32
N ILE A 163 5.32 3.41 -7.19
CA ILE A 163 5.55 3.26 -8.63
C ILE A 163 6.22 4.53 -9.19
N TYR A 164 5.64 5.70 -8.90
CA TYR A 164 6.15 6.97 -9.41
C TYR A 164 7.58 7.23 -8.91
N GLY A 165 7.83 7.03 -7.61
CA GLY A 165 9.14 7.19 -7.00
C GLY A 165 10.20 6.22 -7.53
N ALA A 166 9.83 4.96 -7.78
CA ALA A 166 10.71 3.98 -8.41
C ALA A 166 11.15 4.41 -9.81
N LEU A 167 10.27 5.05 -10.58
CA LEU A 167 10.58 5.60 -11.90
C LEU A 167 11.33 6.94 -11.83
N PHE A 168 11.12 7.77 -10.81
CA PHE A 168 11.74 9.09 -10.74
C PHE A 168 13.20 9.03 -10.29
N PHE A 169 13.49 8.33 -9.20
CA PHE A 169 14.85 8.23 -8.68
C PHE A 169 15.68 7.26 -9.55
N LYS A 170 17.02 7.24 -9.40
CA LYS A 170 17.94 6.28 -10.08
C LYS A 170 18.66 5.33 -9.14
N LYS A 171 18.76 5.71 -7.85
CA LYS A 171 19.41 4.96 -6.78
C LYS A 171 18.64 5.23 -5.49
N MET A 172 18.57 4.23 -4.60
CA MET A 172 17.90 4.33 -3.31
C MET A 172 16.44 4.81 -3.44
N HIS A 173 15.73 4.28 -4.45
CA HIS A 173 14.42 4.78 -4.85
C HIS A 173 13.39 4.70 -3.74
N PHE A 174 13.31 3.55 -3.07
CA PHE A 174 12.40 3.35 -1.94
C PHE A 174 12.64 4.39 -0.85
N ILE A 175 13.89 4.50 -0.35
CA ILE A 175 14.25 5.41 0.74
C ILE A 175 13.96 6.87 0.37
N LYS A 176 14.32 7.30 -0.85
CA LYS A 176 14.07 8.68 -1.29
C LYS A 176 12.58 8.98 -1.45
N THR A 177 11.80 8.00 -1.91
CA THR A 177 10.35 8.16 -2.07
C THR A 177 9.66 8.28 -0.72
N VAL A 178 10.00 7.39 0.21
CA VAL A 178 9.50 7.42 1.59
C VAL A 178 9.90 8.73 2.27
N PHE A 179 11.15 9.15 2.14
CA PHE A 179 11.65 10.40 2.71
C PHE A 179 10.93 11.64 2.14
N CYS A 180 10.76 11.71 0.82
CA CYS A 180 10.02 12.77 0.16
C CYS A 180 8.55 12.81 0.62
N PHE A 181 7.92 11.64 0.73
CA PHE A 181 6.57 11.52 1.26
C PHE A 181 6.45 12.07 2.69
N PHE A 182 7.36 11.69 3.60
CA PHE A 182 7.33 12.20 4.97
C PHE A 182 7.53 13.70 5.06
N ILE A 183 8.43 14.29 4.25
CA ILE A 183 8.62 15.74 4.20
C ILE A 183 7.32 16.43 3.75
N ILE A 184 6.72 15.95 2.66
CA ILE A 184 5.47 16.53 2.13
C ILE A 184 4.34 16.40 3.16
N ALA A 185 4.19 15.22 3.77
CA ALA A 185 3.19 14.98 4.81
C ALA A 185 3.38 15.91 6.02
N MET A 186 4.63 16.12 6.45
CA MET A 186 4.96 17.03 7.55
C MET A 186 4.62 18.50 7.21
N VAL A 187 4.93 18.93 5.99
CA VAL A 187 4.56 20.28 5.52
C VAL A 187 3.05 20.45 5.45
N ILE A 188 2.32 19.46 4.92
CA ILE A 188 0.85 19.50 4.86
C ILE A 188 0.26 19.54 6.27
N TRP A 189 0.75 18.71 7.20
CA TRP A 189 0.32 18.74 8.60
C TRP A 189 0.53 20.13 9.19
N PHE A 190 1.72 20.69 9.03
CA PHE A 190 2.04 22.01 9.57
C PHE A 190 1.14 23.09 8.97
N LEU A 191 0.98 23.12 7.65
CA LEU A 191 0.11 24.08 6.97
C LEU A 191 -1.35 23.92 7.40
N ASN A 192 -1.85 22.68 7.56
CA ASN A 192 -3.20 22.41 8.06
C ASN A 192 -3.40 23.02 9.46
N ALA A 193 -2.44 22.82 10.36
CA ALA A 193 -2.49 23.40 11.70
C ALA A 193 -2.50 24.94 11.67
N GLN A 194 -1.70 25.57 10.80
CA GLN A 194 -1.68 27.02 10.65
C GLN A 194 -3.02 27.56 10.10
N VAL A 195 -3.59 26.91 9.08
CA VAL A 195 -4.88 27.29 8.50
C VAL A 195 -6.00 27.16 9.53
N LEU A 196 -6.03 26.06 10.30
CA LEU A 196 -7.03 25.87 11.36
C LEU A 196 -6.92 26.94 12.46
N HIS A 197 -5.70 27.28 12.86
CA HIS A 197 -5.49 28.36 13.84
C HIS A 197 -5.99 29.72 13.31
N LEU A 198 -5.79 30.02 12.02
CA LEU A 198 -6.30 31.24 11.39
C LEU A 198 -7.84 31.28 11.32
N ILE A 199 -8.49 30.14 11.07
CA ILE A 199 -9.96 30.07 10.94
C ILE A 199 -10.64 30.16 12.30
N PHE A 200 -10.20 29.34 13.26
CA PHE A 200 -10.87 29.19 14.55
C PHE A 200 -10.43 30.24 15.58
N HIS A 201 -9.33 30.97 15.33
CA HIS A 201 -8.73 31.95 16.27
C HIS A 201 -8.47 31.42 17.69
N HIS A 202 -8.46 30.08 17.84
CA HIS A 202 -8.23 29.36 19.10
C HIS A 202 -7.15 28.29 18.87
N ALA A 203 -6.57 27.80 19.96
CA ALA A 203 -5.69 26.64 19.90
C ALA A 203 -6.51 25.41 19.50
N VAL A 204 -6.36 25.00 18.26
CA VAL A 204 -6.95 23.77 17.73
C VAL A 204 -5.95 22.64 17.94
N GLY A 205 -6.41 21.52 18.50
CA GLY A 205 -5.56 20.34 18.66
C GLY A 205 -5.24 19.75 17.30
N GLY A 206 -4.05 20.03 16.77
CA GLY A 206 -3.59 19.79 15.39
C GLY A 206 -4.00 18.43 14.81
N PRO A 207 -5.20 18.34 14.20
CA PRO A 207 -5.70 17.09 13.69
C PRO A 207 -5.01 16.83 12.35
N PRO A 208 -4.85 15.56 11.96
CA PRO A 208 -4.49 15.23 10.59
C PRO A 208 -5.42 15.96 9.62
N PRO A 209 -4.92 16.39 8.45
CA PRO A 209 -5.78 16.99 7.43
C PRO A 209 -6.93 16.03 7.07
N PHE A 210 -8.10 16.60 6.78
CA PHE A 210 -9.32 15.85 6.42
C PHE A 210 -9.89 14.98 7.54
N THR A 211 -9.63 15.33 8.80
CA THR A 211 -10.27 14.71 9.97
C THR A 211 -11.02 15.75 10.79
N GLY A 212 -11.88 15.29 11.70
CA GLY A 212 -12.59 16.16 12.63
C GLY A 212 -11.65 17.11 13.39
N VAL A 213 -12.17 18.30 13.69
CA VAL A 213 -11.47 19.36 14.39
C VAL A 213 -11.91 19.39 15.84
N ASN A 214 -10.96 19.25 16.76
CA ASN A 214 -11.18 19.42 18.18
C ASN A 214 -10.63 20.78 18.61
N TYR A 215 -11.50 21.66 19.10
CA TYR A 215 -11.09 22.95 19.65
C TYR A 215 -11.48 23.05 21.12
N TRP A 216 -10.64 23.75 21.88
CA TRP A 216 -10.89 24.04 23.29
C TRP A 216 -11.58 25.40 23.40
N ASP A 217 -12.81 25.41 23.91
CA ASP A 217 -13.50 26.64 24.29
C ASP A 217 -13.06 27.05 25.70
N ASN A 218 -12.50 28.25 25.85
CA ASN A 218 -12.03 28.75 27.15
C ASN A 218 -13.16 28.91 28.19
N ASN A 219 -14.43 28.96 27.77
CA ASN A 219 -15.58 29.14 28.66
C ASN A 219 -16.30 27.84 29.03
N SER A 220 -15.86 26.70 28.50
CA SER A 220 -16.49 25.39 28.70
C SER A 220 -15.42 24.33 28.91
N THR A 221 -15.48 23.58 30.01
CA THR A 221 -14.64 22.39 30.23
C THR A 221 -14.94 21.24 29.26
N ASN A 222 -15.91 21.42 28.34
CA ASN A 222 -16.23 20.45 27.31
C ASN A 222 -15.48 20.75 26.02
N ASN A 223 -14.77 19.73 25.52
CA ASN A 223 -14.23 19.69 24.18
C ASN A 223 -15.38 19.63 23.18
N VAL A 224 -15.45 20.58 22.25
CA VAL A 224 -16.37 20.49 21.11
C VAL A 224 -15.62 19.84 19.96
N THR A 225 -16.08 18.66 19.57
CA THR A 225 -15.53 17.90 18.44
C THR A 225 -16.39 18.18 17.21
N ILE A 226 -15.90 18.97 16.27
CA ILE A 226 -16.52 19.10 14.96
C ILE A 226 -16.02 17.94 14.13
N ASP A 227 -16.76 16.85 14.14
CA ASP A 227 -16.40 15.72 13.30
C ASP A 227 -16.75 16.06 11.85
N LEU A 228 -15.78 15.91 10.94
CA LEU A 228 -16.09 15.95 9.51
C LEU A 228 -16.89 14.71 9.11
N THR A 229 -17.00 13.72 10.00
CA THR A 229 -17.60 12.39 9.82
C THR A 229 -19.13 12.37 9.94
N ASP A 230 -19.84 13.26 9.24
CA ASP A 230 -21.26 13.02 8.90
C ASP A 230 -21.39 11.89 7.87
N ASP A 231 -22.58 11.28 7.75
CA ASP A 231 -22.91 10.02 7.04
C ASP A 231 -22.38 9.87 5.58
N HIS A 232 -21.94 10.97 4.93
CA HIS A 232 -21.44 10.99 3.55
C HIS A 232 -19.95 11.39 3.39
N SER A 233 -19.30 11.95 4.41
CA SER A 233 -17.92 12.43 4.27
C SER A 233 -16.84 11.35 4.11
N PRO A 234 -16.92 10.13 4.67
CA PRO A 234 -15.86 9.14 4.45
C PRO A 234 -15.78 8.73 2.97
N GLN A 235 -16.92 8.73 2.27
CA GLN A 235 -17.02 8.36 0.85
C GLN A 235 -16.28 9.37 -0.04
N LEU A 236 -16.38 10.66 0.26
CA LEU A 236 -15.66 11.72 -0.46
C LEU A 236 -14.15 11.61 -0.27
N ILE A 237 -13.70 11.30 0.95
CA ILE A 237 -12.28 11.09 1.24
C ILE A 237 -11.77 9.88 0.45
N TYR A 238 -12.48 8.76 0.48
CA TYR A 238 -12.12 7.58 -0.31
C TYR A 238 -12.02 7.93 -1.81
N ALA A 239 -13.01 8.61 -2.36
CA ALA A 239 -13.02 9.03 -3.77
C ALA A 239 -11.81 9.91 -4.11
N LEU A 240 -11.45 10.87 -3.27
CA LEU A 240 -10.30 11.75 -3.46
C LEU A 240 -8.98 10.96 -3.52
N PHE A 241 -8.77 10.03 -2.58
CA PHE A 241 -7.57 9.19 -2.58
C PHE A 241 -7.52 8.26 -3.81
N TYR A 242 -8.66 7.71 -4.25
CA TYR A 242 -8.71 6.92 -5.48
C TYR A 242 -8.36 7.75 -6.71
N ILE A 243 -8.94 8.95 -6.85
CA ILE A 243 -8.66 9.86 -7.97
C ILE A 243 -7.17 10.25 -8.00
N MET A 244 -6.60 10.64 -6.86
CA MET A 244 -5.17 10.96 -6.76
C MET A 244 -4.30 9.78 -7.16
N SER A 245 -4.64 8.56 -6.71
CA SER A 245 -3.89 7.35 -7.05
C SER A 245 -3.90 7.06 -8.55
N VAL A 246 -5.06 7.22 -9.20
CA VAL A 246 -5.20 7.05 -10.65
C VAL A 246 -4.39 8.11 -11.41
N MET A 247 -4.44 9.38 -10.97
CA MET A 247 -3.64 10.45 -11.58
C MET A 247 -2.13 10.16 -11.48
N ILE A 248 -1.66 9.65 -10.34
CA ILE A 248 -0.25 9.29 -10.13
C ILE A 248 0.15 8.10 -11.02
N TRP A 249 -0.73 7.11 -11.23
CA TRP A 249 -0.48 6.03 -12.18
C TRP A 249 -0.34 6.53 -13.62
N PHE A 250 -1.19 7.46 -14.05
CA PHE A 250 -1.05 8.10 -15.35
C PHE A 250 0.27 8.86 -15.48
N ALA A 251 0.64 9.66 -14.46
CA ALA A 251 1.92 10.36 -14.44
C ALA A 251 3.12 9.39 -14.51
N ALA A 252 3.06 8.27 -13.78
CA ALA A 252 4.07 7.22 -13.83
C ALA A 252 4.16 6.57 -15.23
N TYR A 253 3.03 6.32 -15.87
CA TYR A 253 2.99 5.77 -17.23
C TYR A 253 3.63 6.72 -18.25
N PHE A 254 3.28 8.01 -18.24
CA PHE A 254 3.89 8.98 -19.15
C PHE A 254 5.40 9.13 -18.91
N ARG A 255 5.82 9.10 -17.64
CA ARG A 255 7.24 9.12 -17.29
C ARG A 255 8.00 7.91 -17.83
N LEU A 256 7.38 6.72 -17.81
CA LEU A 256 7.97 5.53 -18.42
C LEU A 256 8.07 5.68 -19.94
N LYS A 257 7.05 6.26 -20.58
CA LYS A 257 7.05 6.52 -22.02
C LYS A 257 8.15 7.49 -22.43
N GLU A 258 8.33 8.58 -21.70
CA GLU A 258 9.42 9.55 -21.93
C GLU A 258 10.81 8.91 -21.85
N LYS A 259 11.03 7.96 -20.95
CA LYS A 259 12.32 7.26 -20.83
C LYS A 259 12.63 6.30 -21.99
N GLN A 260 11.63 5.94 -22.80
CA GLN A 260 11.76 4.96 -23.88
C GLN A 260 12.04 5.58 -25.25
N VAL A 261 11.77 6.88 -25.39
CA VAL A 261 12.08 7.69 -26.58
C VAL A 261 13.53 8.17 -26.49
#